data_AF-A0A526VBP8-F1
#
_entry.id   AF-A0A526VBP8-F1
#
_cell.length_a   1.000
_cell.length_b   1.000
_cell.length_c   1.000
_cell.angle_alpha   90.00
_cell.angle_beta   90.00
_cell.angle_gamma   90.00
#
_symmetry.space_group_name_H-M   'P 1'
#
loop_
_entity.id
_entity.type
_entity.pdbx_description
1 polymer ?
#
loop_
_entity_poly.entity_id
_entity_poly.type
_entity_poly.pdbx_seq_one_letter_code
_entity_poly.pdbx_strand_id
1 'polypeptide(L)'
;MNQSHTDYTSRFAIDPVAAAAMGTDELRHNFHIDGLFQPGRISLTYTHYDRMIVGGAVPTGAPLQLEAIKPTGTKNFLDRRELIAVNIGGAGVINAGGQPFELQARDMLYLGMGTADVSFASADIAAPAKFYLLSAPAHQAWPSRLIRIG
;
A
#
# COMPACT_ATOMS: atom_id res chain seq x y z
N MET A 1 21.40 -12.70 -2.64
CA MET A 1 20.26 -12.41 -1.73
C MET A 1 19.48 -11.28 -2.37
N ASN A 2 18.28 -11.53 -2.89
CA ASN A 2 17.47 -10.44 -3.42
C ASN A 2 17.11 -9.52 -2.25
N GLN A 3 17.55 -8.27 -2.33
CA GLN A 3 17.19 -7.24 -1.38
C GLN A 3 15.68 -7.02 -1.50
N SER A 4 14.93 -7.10 -0.39
CA SER A 4 13.49 -6.81 -0.41
C SER A 4 13.27 -5.38 -0.91
N HIS A 5 12.26 -5.22 -1.78
CA HIS A 5 11.77 -3.91 -2.24
C HIS A 5 10.70 -3.32 -1.32
N THR A 6 10.42 -3.97 -0.19
CA THR A 6 9.39 -3.54 0.77
C THR A 6 10.06 -2.93 2.01
N ASP A 7 9.77 -1.66 2.25
CA ASP A 7 10.15 -0.94 3.48
C ASP A 7 8.89 -0.70 4.31
N TYR A 8 8.94 -0.87 5.63
CA TYR A 8 7.81 -0.50 6.48
C TYR A 8 8.21 0.11 7.82
N THR A 9 7.38 1.02 8.31
CA THR A 9 7.47 1.61 9.66
C THR A 9 6.19 1.34 10.46
N SER A 10 6.25 1.57 11.77
CA SER A 10 5.08 1.49 12.66
C SER A 10 4.86 2.81 13.39
N ARG A 11 3.61 3.25 13.48
CA ARG A 11 3.17 4.43 14.24
C ARG A 11 2.19 4.01 15.32
N PHE A 12 2.50 4.35 16.57
CA PHE A 12 1.61 4.06 17.69
C PHE A 12 0.47 5.08 17.77
N ALA A 13 -0.69 4.62 18.26
CA ALA A 13 -1.79 5.51 18.57
C ALA A 13 -1.44 6.34 19.81
N ILE A 14 -1.75 7.63 19.76
CA ILE A 14 -1.45 8.62 20.79
C ILE A 14 -2.76 9.21 21.27
N ASP A 15 -2.90 9.36 22.59
CA ASP A 15 -4.05 9.99 23.21
C ASP A 15 -4.01 11.53 23.04
N PRO A 16 -5.17 12.21 23.06
CA PRO A 16 -5.22 13.64 22.77
C PRO A 16 -4.46 14.52 23.77
N VAL A 17 -4.30 14.08 25.03
CA VAL A 17 -3.57 14.86 26.05
C VAL A 17 -2.08 14.82 25.77
N ALA A 18 -1.54 13.63 25.44
CA ALA A 18 -0.16 13.49 25.01
C ALA A 18 0.12 14.26 23.71
N ALA A 19 -0.77 14.16 22.71
CA ALA A 19 -0.62 14.87 21.45
C ALA A 19 -0.61 16.41 21.63
N ALA A 20 -1.44 16.94 22.53
CA ALA A 20 -1.52 18.38 22.81
C ALA A 20 -0.24 18.95 23.44
N ALA A 21 0.58 18.11 24.08
CA ALA A 21 1.85 18.51 24.69
C ALA A 21 3.05 18.48 23.72
N MET A 22 2.87 17.94 22.51
CA MET A 22 3.96 17.69 21.57
C MET A 22 4.44 18.98 20.86
N GLY A 23 5.75 19.04 20.64
CA GLY A 23 6.36 20.04 19.75
C GLY A 23 6.13 19.71 18.26
N THR A 24 6.54 20.62 17.37
CA THR A 24 6.38 20.45 15.91
C THR A 24 7.05 19.17 15.39
N ASP A 25 8.28 18.89 15.82
CA ASP A 25 9.03 17.73 15.32
C ASP A 25 8.42 16.41 15.81
N GLU A 26 7.92 16.38 17.04
CA GLU A 26 7.24 15.21 17.61
C GLU A 26 5.91 14.95 16.90
N LEU A 27 5.12 16.00 16.62
CA LEU A 27 3.90 15.88 15.84
C LEU A 27 4.20 15.31 14.45
N ARG A 28 5.23 15.83 13.76
CA ARG A 28 5.62 15.29 12.44
C ARG A 28 6.09 13.85 12.54
N HIS A 29 6.95 13.53 13.50
CA HIS A 29 7.43 12.17 13.68
C HIS A 29 6.29 11.15 13.84
N ASN A 30 5.24 11.52 14.57
CA ASN A 30 4.14 10.63 14.89
C ASN A 30 3.02 10.58 13.84
N PHE A 31 2.70 11.71 13.21
CA PHE A 31 1.52 11.85 12.36
C PHE A 31 1.81 12.10 10.88
N HIS A 32 3.02 12.57 10.54
CA HIS A 32 3.40 12.79 9.14
C HIS A 32 4.07 11.52 8.56
N ILE A 33 3.56 11.08 7.41
CA ILE A 33 4.16 10.00 6.63
C ILE A 33 4.89 10.66 5.46
N ASP A 34 6.22 10.72 5.55
CA ASP A 34 7.07 11.16 4.44
C ASP A 34 7.47 9.99 3.53
N GLY A 35 8.04 10.33 2.37
CA GLY A 35 8.71 9.35 1.52
C GLY A 35 7.83 8.20 1.02
N LEU A 36 6.51 8.41 0.87
CA LEU A 36 5.58 7.33 0.51
C LEU A 36 5.81 6.75 -0.90
N PHE A 37 6.30 7.56 -1.83
CA PHE A 37 6.48 7.20 -3.24
C PHE A 37 7.95 7.13 -3.63
N GLN A 38 8.66 6.11 -3.14
CA GLN A 38 10.05 5.85 -3.49
C GLN A 38 10.16 5.01 -4.77
N PRO A 39 10.92 5.44 -5.80
CA PRO A 39 11.11 4.67 -7.02
C PRO A 39 11.64 3.25 -6.75
N GLY A 40 10.98 2.25 -7.32
CA GLY A 40 11.36 0.83 -7.19
C GLY A 40 11.08 0.22 -5.82
N ARG A 41 10.25 0.84 -4.98
CA ARG A 41 9.93 0.37 -3.63
C ARG A 41 8.42 0.33 -3.37
N ILE A 42 8.06 -0.52 -2.41
CA ILE A 42 6.80 -0.47 -1.68
C ILE A 42 7.13 0.11 -0.30
N SER A 43 6.65 1.30 0.01
CA SER A 43 6.86 1.97 1.29
C SER A 43 5.55 1.94 2.09
N LEU A 44 5.54 1.27 3.23
CA LEU A 44 4.35 1.05 4.05
C LEU A 44 4.50 1.68 5.44
N THR A 45 3.40 2.18 5.98
CA THR A 45 3.30 2.63 7.37
C THR A 45 2.14 1.89 8.01
N TYR A 46 2.46 1.00 8.96
CA TYR A 46 1.47 0.37 9.82
C TYR A 46 1.10 1.36 10.94
N THR A 47 -0.16 1.73 11.04
CA THR A 47 -0.65 2.57 12.13
C THR A 47 -1.44 1.75 13.13
N HIS A 48 -1.23 1.97 14.42
CA HIS A 48 -2.02 1.35 15.47
C HIS A 48 -3.43 1.96 15.59
N TYR A 49 -3.74 3.04 14.87
CA TYR A 49 -5.11 3.48 14.63
C TYR A 49 -5.81 2.48 13.69
N ASP A 50 -6.71 1.67 14.24
CA ASP A 50 -7.44 0.59 13.56
C ASP A 50 -6.58 -0.43 12.81
N ARG A 51 -5.27 -0.45 13.11
CA ARG A 51 -4.29 -1.33 12.44
C ARG A 51 -4.28 -1.10 10.92
N MET A 52 -4.60 0.10 10.45
CA MET A 52 -4.52 0.39 9.03
C MET A 52 -3.05 0.34 8.56
N ILE A 53 -2.87 0.02 7.28
CA ILE A 53 -1.60 0.17 6.59
C ILE A 53 -1.81 1.19 5.48
N VAL A 54 -1.02 2.26 5.50
CA VAL A 54 -1.00 3.30 4.47
C VAL A 54 0.33 3.20 3.73
N GLY A 55 0.32 3.25 2.42
CA GLY A 55 1.53 2.99 1.66
C GLY A 55 1.56 3.59 0.26
N GLY A 56 2.71 3.44 -0.37
CA GLY A 56 2.90 3.73 -1.79
C GLY A 56 3.72 2.63 -2.45
N ALA A 57 3.39 2.29 -3.68
CA ALA A 57 4.21 1.44 -4.54
C ALA A 57 4.51 2.19 -5.85
N VAL A 58 5.80 2.31 -6.19
CA VAL A 58 6.24 2.97 -7.43
C VAL A 58 7.09 1.99 -8.23
N PRO A 59 6.46 1.10 -9.02
CA PRO A 59 7.21 0.16 -9.83
C PRO A 59 7.95 0.88 -10.95
N THR A 60 9.21 0.50 -11.15
CA THR A 60 10.07 1.05 -12.20
C THR A 60 10.55 -0.08 -13.10
N GLY A 61 11.81 -0.51 -12.98
CA GLY A 61 12.41 -1.50 -13.88
C GLY A 61 11.88 -2.94 -13.72
N ALA A 62 11.20 -3.25 -12.62
CA ALA A 62 10.63 -4.58 -12.35
C ALA A 62 9.31 -4.47 -11.57
N PRO A 63 8.42 -5.47 -11.70
CA PRO A 63 7.24 -5.57 -10.86
C PRO A 63 7.60 -5.67 -9.37
N LEU A 64 6.83 -4.98 -8.52
CA LEU A 64 7.00 -5.01 -7.08
C LEU A 64 5.96 -5.96 -6.47
N GLN A 65 6.41 -7.08 -5.92
CA GLN A 65 5.54 -8.04 -5.23
C GLN A 65 5.07 -7.50 -3.88
N LEU A 66 3.78 -7.58 -3.57
CA LEU A 66 3.27 -7.26 -2.24
C LEU A 66 3.64 -8.38 -1.26
N GLU A 67 4.68 -8.14 -0.49
CA GLU A 67 5.19 -9.08 0.53
C GLU A 67 4.44 -8.92 1.85
N ALA A 68 4.32 -10.00 2.63
CA ALA A 68 3.86 -9.89 4.00
C ALA A 68 4.88 -9.10 4.84
N ILE A 69 4.39 -8.26 5.74
CA ILE A 69 5.23 -7.55 6.73
C ILE A 69 4.98 -8.13 8.11
N LYS A 70 5.97 -8.10 9.00
CA LYS A 70 5.86 -8.68 10.35
C LYS A 70 4.56 -8.29 11.10
N PRO A 71 4.07 -7.02 11.04
CA PRO A 71 2.82 -6.63 11.69
C PRO A 71 1.54 -7.30 11.15
N THR A 72 1.53 -7.89 9.95
CA THR A 72 0.33 -8.62 9.48
C THR A 72 0.15 -9.94 10.22
N GLY A 73 1.24 -10.58 10.68
CA GLY A 73 1.20 -11.85 11.41
C GLY A 73 0.67 -13.04 10.60
N THR A 74 0.63 -12.92 9.27
CA THR A 74 0.10 -13.89 8.32
C THR A 74 1.16 -14.27 7.27
N LYS A 75 0.94 -15.36 6.53
CA LYS A 75 1.88 -15.81 5.51
C LYS A 75 1.91 -14.85 4.33
N ASN A 76 0.75 -14.41 3.86
CA ASN A 76 0.60 -13.41 2.80
C ASN A 76 -0.03 -12.13 3.35
N PHE A 77 0.17 -11.01 2.65
CA PHE A 77 -0.29 -9.70 3.10
C PHE A 77 -1.82 -9.62 3.28
N LEU A 78 -2.59 -10.22 2.37
CA LEU A 78 -4.06 -10.12 2.34
C LEU A 78 -4.81 -11.31 2.98
N ASP A 79 -4.12 -12.25 3.63
CA ASP A 79 -4.76 -13.42 4.25
C ASP A 79 -5.89 -13.05 5.23
N ARG A 80 -5.78 -11.90 5.90
CA ARG A 80 -6.78 -11.35 6.84
C ARG A 80 -7.00 -9.86 6.65
N ARG A 81 -6.80 -9.36 5.42
CA ARG A 81 -6.84 -7.94 5.09
C ARG A 81 -7.44 -7.72 3.72
N GLU A 82 -8.10 -6.59 3.54
CA GLU A 82 -8.45 -6.06 2.23
C GLU A 82 -7.53 -4.88 1.91
N LEU A 83 -7.48 -4.50 0.63
CA LEU A 83 -6.66 -3.39 0.15
C LEU A 83 -7.35 -2.64 -0.98
N ILE A 84 -7.21 -1.32 -0.99
CA ILE A 84 -7.48 -0.48 -2.17
C ILE A 84 -6.16 0.11 -2.65
N ALA A 85 -5.91 0.00 -3.95
CA ALA A 85 -4.82 0.68 -4.63
C ALA A 85 -5.40 1.78 -5.53
N VAL A 86 -4.98 3.02 -5.33
CA VAL A 86 -5.35 4.18 -6.17
C VAL A 86 -4.15 4.58 -6.99
N ASN A 87 -4.25 4.55 -8.31
CA ASN A 87 -3.14 5.02 -9.16
C ASN A 87 -3.16 6.54 -9.26
N ILE A 88 -2.14 7.22 -8.76
CA ILE A 88 -1.97 8.67 -8.85
C ILE A 88 -0.81 9.09 -9.76
N GLY A 89 -0.23 8.14 -10.50
CA GLY A 89 0.88 8.35 -11.43
C GLY A 89 0.50 8.08 -12.88
N GLY A 90 1.47 7.62 -13.68
CA GLY A 90 1.22 7.14 -15.04
C GLY A 90 0.47 5.80 -15.06
N ALA A 91 0.17 5.29 -16.26
CA ALA A 91 -0.54 4.02 -16.41
C ALA A 91 0.27 2.86 -15.83
N GLY A 92 -0.42 1.90 -15.24
CA GLY A 92 0.19 0.72 -14.64
C GLY A 92 -0.71 -0.49 -14.63
N VAL A 93 -0.14 -1.61 -14.19
CA VAL A 93 -0.83 -2.89 -14.09
C VAL A 93 -0.68 -3.42 -12.67
N ILE A 94 -1.78 -3.88 -12.09
CA ILE A 94 -1.77 -4.68 -10.87
C ILE A 94 -2.11 -6.11 -11.26
N ASN A 95 -1.20 -7.06 -11.03
CA ASN A 95 -1.55 -8.47 -11.11
C ASN A 95 -2.06 -8.90 -9.73
N ALA A 96 -3.19 -9.61 -9.69
CA ALA A 96 -3.76 -10.12 -8.45
C ALA A 96 -4.54 -11.41 -8.72
N GLY A 97 -4.28 -12.47 -7.96
CA GLY A 97 -4.92 -13.77 -8.15
C GLY A 97 -4.73 -14.37 -9.56
N GLY A 98 -3.58 -14.09 -10.18
CA GLY A 98 -3.28 -14.51 -11.56
C GLY A 98 -3.98 -13.70 -12.66
N GLN A 99 -4.67 -12.60 -12.31
CA GLN A 99 -5.34 -11.73 -13.27
C GLN A 99 -4.67 -10.35 -13.35
N PRO A 100 -4.37 -9.83 -14.55
CA PRO A 100 -3.89 -8.47 -14.74
C PRO A 100 -5.05 -7.47 -14.72
N PHE A 101 -4.87 -6.37 -14.00
CA PHE A 101 -5.76 -5.21 -14.00
C PHE A 101 -5.00 -3.99 -14.50
N GLU A 102 -5.42 -3.42 -15.63
CA GLU A 102 -4.87 -2.18 -16.16
C GLU A 102 -5.55 -0.98 -15.48
N LEU A 103 -4.72 -0.08 -14.93
CA LEU A 103 -5.15 1.11 -14.23
C LEU A 103 -4.55 2.35 -14.91
N GLN A 104 -5.42 3.23 -15.38
CA GLN A 104 -5.05 4.59 -15.78
C GLN A 104 -4.84 5.48 -14.55
N ALA A 105 -4.39 6.70 -14.76
CA ALA A 105 -4.35 7.69 -13.70
C ALA A 105 -5.76 7.86 -13.09
N ARG A 106 -5.83 7.81 -11.76
CA ARG A 106 -7.03 7.88 -10.90
C ARG A 106 -7.93 6.64 -10.90
N ASP A 107 -7.62 5.60 -11.68
CA ASP A 107 -8.28 4.31 -11.51
C ASP A 107 -7.90 3.70 -10.15
N MET A 108 -8.81 2.89 -9.62
CA MET A 108 -8.66 2.22 -8.34
C MET A 108 -8.94 0.73 -8.47
N LEU A 109 -8.22 -0.08 -7.70
CA LEU A 109 -8.49 -1.51 -7.60
C LEU A 109 -8.72 -1.88 -6.14
N TYR A 110 -9.92 -2.38 -5.84
CA TYR A 110 -10.20 -3.05 -4.59
C TYR A 110 -9.78 -4.51 -4.69
N LEU A 111 -9.04 -5.00 -3.68
CA LEU A 111 -8.60 -6.37 -3.51
C LEU A 111 -9.16 -6.90 -2.20
N GLY A 112 -10.00 -7.93 -2.29
CA GLY A 112 -10.62 -8.53 -1.11
C GLY A 112 -9.67 -9.43 -0.32
N MET A 113 -10.08 -9.77 0.89
CA MET A 113 -9.40 -10.74 1.75
C MET A 113 -9.11 -12.05 1.03
N GLY A 114 -7.88 -12.56 1.18
CA GLY A 114 -7.42 -13.80 0.59
C GLY A 114 -6.89 -13.68 -0.84
N THR A 115 -6.87 -12.47 -1.42
CA THR A 115 -6.28 -12.26 -2.76
C THR A 115 -4.78 -12.53 -2.71
N ALA A 116 -4.33 -13.54 -3.48
CA ALA A 116 -2.93 -13.96 -3.56
C ALA A 116 -2.18 -13.26 -4.71
N ASP A 117 -0.85 -13.40 -4.72
CA ASP A 117 0.04 -13.04 -5.83
C ASP A 117 -0.14 -11.60 -6.36
N VAL A 118 -0.25 -10.65 -5.44
CA VAL A 118 -0.43 -9.24 -5.78
C VAL A 118 0.90 -8.58 -6.15
N SER A 119 1.03 -8.04 -7.36
CA SER A 119 2.21 -7.27 -7.77
C SER A 119 1.85 -6.02 -8.57
N PHE A 120 2.72 -5.01 -8.49
CA PHE A 120 2.53 -3.70 -9.13
C PHE A 120 3.57 -3.51 -10.23
N ALA A 121 3.15 -3.04 -11.41
CA ALA A 121 4.03 -2.72 -12.53
C ALA A 121 3.63 -1.38 -13.19
N SER A 122 4.60 -0.67 -13.77
CA SER A 122 4.35 0.52 -14.60
C SER A 122 4.27 0.11 -16.06
N ALA A 123 3.37 0.74 -16.82
CA ALA A 123 3.29 0.54 -18.27
C ALA A 123 4.44 1.25 -19.01
N ASP A 124 4.90 2.38 -18.47
CA ASP A 124 6.05 3.14 -18.95
C ASP A 124 6.95 3.53 -17.77
N ILE A 125 8.24 3.21 -17.84
CA ILE A 125 9.22 3.54 -16.80
C ILE A 125 9.58 5.03 -16.77
N ALA A 126 9.39 5.75 -17.89
CA ALA A 126 9.61 7.19 -17.97
C ALA A 126 8.46 7.97 -17.29
N ALA A 127 7.28 7.36 -17.22
CA ALA A 127 6.09 7.89 -16.55
C ALA A 127 5.51 6.84 -15.59
N PRO A 128 6.19 6.52 -14.47
CA PRO A 128 5.81 5.39 -13.63
C PRO A 128 4.44 5.58 -12.97
N ALA A 129 3.73 4.48 -12.81
CA ALA A 129 2.57 4.39 -11.94
C ALA A 129 2.98 4.66 -10.49
N LYS A 130 2.06 5.27 -9.73
CA LYS A 130 2.23 5.55 -8.31
C LYS A 130 0.98 5.06 -7.61
N PHE A 131 1.02 3.85 -7.06
CA PHE A 131 -0.12 3.27 -6.40
C PHE A 131 -0.13 3.70 -4.93
N TYR A 132 -1.08 4.54 -4.54
CA TYR A 132 -1.39 4.82 -3.15
C TYR A 132 -2.19 3.66 -2.58
N LEU A 133 -1.70 3.08 -1.49
CA LEU A 133 -2.22 1.85 -0.90
C LEU A 133 -2.87 2.15 0.45
N LEU A 134 -4.08 1.62 0.64
CA LEU A 134 -4.73 1.57 1.95
C LEU A 134 -5.17 0.14 2.20
N SER A 135 -4.85 -0.39 3.38
CA SER A 135 -5.28 -1.72 3.80
C SER A 135 -5.79 -1.72 5.23
N ALA A 136 -6.90 -2.43 5.45
CA ALA A 136 -7.50 -2.65 6.74
C ALA A 136 -7.64 -4.16 7.01
N PRO A 137 -7.69 -4.59 8.29
CA PRO A 137 -8.11 -5.94 8.63
C PRO A 137 -9.51 -6.24 8.07
N ALA A 138 -9.68 -7.45 7.52
CA ALA A 138 -10.95 -7.92 6.98
C ALA A 138 -11.28 -9.30 7.54
N HIS A 139 -12.58 -9.61 7.63
CA HIS A 139 -13.09 -10.89 8.13
C HIS A 139 -14.01 -11.60 7.13
N GLN A 140 -14.33 -10.92 6.03
CA GLN A 140 -15.16 -11.44 4.95
C GLN A 140 -14.44 -11.19 3.63
N ALA A 141 -14.40 -12.22 2.78
CA ALA A 141 -13.89 -12.06 1.42
C ALA A 141 -14.98 -11.44 0.54
N TRP A 142 -14.61 -10.40 -0.21
CA TRP A 142 -15.42 -9.77 -1.24
C TRP A 142 -14.63 -9.79 -2.57
N PRO A 143 -15.31 -9.82 -3.72
CA PRO A 143 -14.62 -9.92 -5.00
C PRO A 143 -13.82 -8.64 -5.29
N SER A 144 -12.61 -8.84 -5.81
CA SER A 144 -11.78 -7.75 -6.30
C SER A 144 -12.49 -7.00 -7.43
N ARG A 145 -12.38 -5.67 -7.44
CA ARG A 145 -13.12 -4.83 -8.38
C ARG A 145 -12.29 -3.63 -8.84
N LEU A 146 -12.13 -3.52 -10.15
CA LEU A 146 -11.60 -2.32 -10.80
C LEU A 146 -12.69 -1.24 -10.81
N ILE A 147 -12.32 -0.04 -10.40
CA ILE A 147 -13.18 1.13 -10.30
C ILE A 147 -12.52 2.22 -11.16
N ARG A 148 -13.26 2.69 -12.16
CA ARG A 148 -12.78 3.73 -13.08
C ARG A 148 -13.52 5.03 -12.84
N ILE A 149 -12.79 6.13 -12.95
CA ILE A 149 -13.38 7.47 -12.99
C ILE A 149 -13.62 7.74 -14.48
N GLY A 150 -14.89 7.91 -14.86
CA GLY A 150 -15.30 8.13 -16.25
C GLY A 150 -14.76 9.41 -16.86
#